data_AF-A0A5C3PFH7-F1
#
_entry.id   AF-A0A5C3PFH7-F1
#
_cell.length_a   1.000
_cell.length_b   1.000
_cell.length_c   1.000
_cell.angle_alpha   90.00
_cell.angle_beta   90.00
_cell.angle_gamma   90.00
#
_symmetry.space_group_name_H-M   'P 1'
#
loop_
_entity.id
_entity.type
_entity.pdbx_description
1 polymer ?
#
loop_
_entity_poly.entity_id
_entity_poly.type
_entity_poly.pdbx_seq_one_letter_code
_entity_poly.pdbx_strand_id
1 'polypeptide(L)'
;MAAPKYTLCDTYESVTVAASTLTSASTLILDCEARDLGCTNGVLSIISISDVDAATIFLIDALALPNSSHPAFTPLLDLLRSEAVTKLMWDGRADALELREVYGVELGGVLDLQLAEVVSRRNVRGEKDDFRRRRLATGYFREMALDISRNPGEYDGIYQVSGMNAALKARNIRDNKDATVLDLQKAQGSGIWLERPLPETLLRYAAHDLTLIAMLYASFMRGGWIKENNVALLKEQSARYMRTFRTREIKDLFDDSKVAMFVPLHVLEAPPGNAQLIECLWCKQQLPLRCFTVRRDAGRVQQRSTLCKLCAALAKRDSEGSRGEWVAV
;
A
#
# COMPACT_ATOMS: atom_id res chain seq x y z
N MET A 1 26.74 7.18 0.29
CA MET A 1 26.05 8.33 -0.33
C MET A 1 25.88 9.38 0.75
N ALA A 2 25.94 10.67 0.42
CA ALA A 2 25.63 11.73 1.39
C ALA A 2 24.15 11.61 1.80
N ALA A 3 23.80 12.03 3.03
CA ALA A 3 22.41 12.07 3.47
C ALA A 3 21.59 12.97 2.52
N PRO A 4 20.33 12.60 2.23
CA PRO A 4 19.47 13.43 1.39
C PRO A 4 19.27 14.80 2.03
N LYS A 5 19.36 15.86 1.22
CA LYS A 5 19.01 17.21 1.67
C LYS A 5 17.50 17.36 1.62
N TYR A 6 16.91 17.91 2.66
CA TYR A 6 15.48 18.21 2.73
C TYR A 6 15.24 19.61 3.28
N THR A 7 14.03 20.12 3.06
CA THR A 7 13.50 21.32 3.70
C THR A 7 12.37 20.89 4.65
N LEU A 8 12.51 21.20 5.94
CA LEU A 8 11.43 21.03 6.90
C LEU A 8 10.44 22.19 6.73
N CYS A 9 9.17 21.86 6.57
CA CYS A 9 8.06 22.79 6.45
C CYS A 9 7.23 22.76 7.74
N ASP A 10 7.58 23.63 8.69
CA ASP A 10 6.92 23.80 9.99
C ASP A 10 6.12 25.11 10.10
N THR A 11 6.03 25.87 9.00
CA THR A 11 5.22 27.09 8.85
C THR A 11 4.29 26.99 7.63
N TYR A 12 3.13 27.64 7.67
CA TYR A 12 2.19 27.62 6.54
C TYR A 12 2.80 28.24 5.26
N GLU A 13 3.65 29.25 5.41
CA GLU A 13 4.39 29.88 4.32
C GLU A 13 5.33 28.87 3.64
N SER A 14 6.06 28.06 4.44
CA SER A 14 6.95 27.03 3.90
C SER A 14 6.21 25.94 3.12
N VAL A 15 4.96 25.60 3.51
CA VAL A 15 4.10 24.67 2.75
C VAL A 15 3.71 25.28 1.40
N THR A 16 3.40 26.58 1.36
CA THR A 16 3.06 27.28 0.11
C THR A 16 4.26 27.29 -0.85
N VAL A 17 5.47 27.50 -0.32
CA VAL A 17 6.72 27.43 -1.09
C VAL A 17 6.97 26.01 -1.61
N ALA A 18 6.77 24.98 -0.79
CA ALA A 18 6.91 23.59 -1.20
C ALA A 18 5.96 23.26 -2.36
N ALA A 19 4.68 23.60 -2.23
CA ALA A 19 3.68 23.35 -3.27
C ALA A 19 3.98 24.11 -4.58
N SER A 20 4.42 25.37 -4.47
CA SER A 20 4.80 26.18 -5.64
C SER A 20 6.00 25.58 -6.37
N THR A 21 6.98 25.07 -5.62
CA THR A 21 8.17 24.40 -6.17
C THR A 21 7.79 23.13 -6.92
N LEU A 22 6.86 22.34 -6.36
CA LEU A 22 6.44 21.06 -6.92
C LEU A 22 5.37 21.16 -8.02
N THR A 23 4.78 22.34 -8.24
CA THR A 23 3.67 22.53 -9.19
C THR A 23 4.02 22.15 -10.64
N SER A 24 5.29 22.28 -11.04
CA SER A 24 5.73 21.93 -12.40
C SER A 24 5.99 20.44 -12.60
N ALA A 25 6.01 19.64 -11.53
CA ALA A 25 6.29 18.22 -11.60
C ALA A 25 5.05 17.43 -12.04
N SER A 26 5.19 16.62 -13.10
CA SER A 26 4.14 15.68 -13.53
C SER A 26 4.09 14.41 -12.67
N THR A 27 5.11 14.20 -11.83
CA THR A 27 5.26 13.03 -10.97
C THR A 27 5.91 13.45 -9.66
N LEU A 28 5.26 13.08 -8.57
CA LEU A 28 5.68 13.34 -7.19
C LEU A 28 5.91 12.01 -6.49
N ILE A 29 6.79 12.00 -5.50
CA ILE A 29 6.94 10.88 -4.55
C ILE A 29 6.28 11.30 -3.24
N LEU A 30 5.53 10.40 -2.62
CA LEU A 30 4.78 10.66 -1.41
C LEU A 30 4.93 9.50 -0.42
N ASP A 31 5.16 9.85 0.85
CA ASP A 31 5.22 8.92 1.98
C ASP A 31 4.82 9.66 3.28
N CYS A 32 4.24 8.97 4.24
CA CYS A 32 3.81 9.55 5.51
C CYS A 32 4.39 8.81 6.71
N GLU A 33 4.80 9.59 7.72
CA GLU A 33 5.24 9.06 9.00
C GLU A 33 4.26 9.47 10.10
N ALA A 34 3.94 8.53 10.97
CA ALA A 34 2.91 8.71 11.99
C ALA A 34 3.12 7.77 13.18
N ARG A 35 2.50 8.11 14.30
CA ARG A 35 2.13 7.09 15.27
C ARG A 35 0.94 6.33 14.71
N ASP A 36 1.05 5.01 14.62
CA ASP A 36 -0.01 4.09 14.19
C ASP A 36 -0.74 4.54 12.90
N LEU A 37 0.03 4.70 11.81
CA LEU A 37 -0.45 5.23 10.54
C LEU A 37 -1.73 4.51 10.04
N GLY A 38 -2.79 5.30 9.82
CA GLY A 38 -4.09 4.84 9.36
C GLY A 38 -4.92 4.08 10.39
N CYS A 39 -4.43 3.86 11.61
CA CYS A 39 -5.14 3.14 12.68
C CYS A 39 -6.05 4.07 13.49
N THR A 40 -6.96 3.54 14.32
CA THR A 40 -7.95 4.35 15.06
C THR A 40 -7.33 5.43 15.95
N ASN A 41 -6.18 5.14 16.55
CA ASN A 41 -5.43 6.08 17.40
C ASN A 41 -4.26 6.78 16.65
N GLY A 42 -4.28 6.68 15.33
CA GLY A 42 -3.24 7.20 14.45
C GLY A 42 -3.11 8.72 14.54
N VAL A 43 -1.88 9.19 14.53
CA VAL A 43 -1.56 10.63 14.52
C VAL A 43 -0.46 10.86 13.49
N LEU A 44 -0.85 11.48 12.37
CA LEU A 44 0.06 11.93 11.33
C LEU A 44 1.10 12.89 11.90
N SER A 45 2.37 12.66 11.55
CA SER A 45 3.50 13.46 12.01
C SER A 45 4.16 14.22 10.86
N ILE A 46 4.64 13.49 9.85
CA ILE A 46 5.34 14.06 8.70
C ILE A 46 4.67 13.61 7.40
N ILE A 47 4.47 14.53 6.47
CA ILE A 47 4.22 14.22 5.06
C ILE A 47 5.49 14.52 4.29
N SER A 48 6.10 13.47 3.74
CA SER A 48 7.29 13.56 2.91
C SER A 48 6.87 13.65 1.45
N ILE A 49 7.31 14.69 0.74
CA ILE A 49 7.00 14.87 -0.67
C ILE A 49 8.20 15.38 -1.47
N SER A 50 8.38 14.86 -2.68
CA SER A 50 9.43 15.33 -3.60
C SER A 50 9.03 15.28 -5.06
N ASP A 51 9.90 15.85 -5.90
CA ASP A 51 9.95 15.51 -7.32
C ASP A 51 10.31 14.02 -7.55
N VAL A 52 10.19 13.58 -8.81
CA VAL A 52 10.37 12.18 -9.24
C VAL A 52 11.78 11.61 -9.00
N ASP A 53 12.79 12.47 -8.90
CA ASP A 53 14.18 12.08 -8.70
C ASP A 53 14.61 12.19 -7.22
N ALA A 54 13.70 12.62 -6.34
CA ALA A 54 13.98 12.98 -4.95
C ALA A 54 15.13 14.00 -4.82
N ALA A 55 15.26 14.90 -5.80
CA ALA A 55 16.27 15.96 -5.80
C ALA A 55 15.84 17.13 -4.90
N THR A 56 14.54 17.41 -4.87
CA THR A 56 13.93 18.43 -4.00
C THR A 56 12.94 17.77 -3.05
N ILE A 57 13.32 17.60 -1.78
CA ILE A 57 12.51 16.94 -0.75
C ILE A 57 11.99 17.97 0.26
N PHE A 58 10.68 17.92 0.51
CA PHE A 58 10.01 18.67 1.57
C PHE A 58 9.44 17.70 2.61
N LEU A 59 9.66 17.99 3.88
CA LEU A 59 9.09 17.28 5.01
C LEU A 59 8.10 18.21 5.70
N ILE A 60 6.80 17.96 5.59
CA ILE A 60 5.77 18.82 6.16
C ILE A 60 5.43 18.32 7.55
N ASP A 61 5.67 19.16 8.56
CA ASP A 61 5.40 18.84 9.96
C ASP A 61 3.92 19.10 10.29
N ALA A 62 3.12 18.04 10.22
CA ALA A 62 1.68 18.10 10.49
C ALA A 62 1.37 18.51 11.95
N LEU A 63 2.27 18.22 12.90
CA LEU A 63 2.08 18.60 14.32
C LEU A 63 2.40 20.07 14.57
N ALA A 64 3.37 20.64 13.85
CA ALA A 64 3.64 22.08 13.86
C ALA A 64 2.53 22.89 13.16
N LEU A 65 1.79 22.24 12.25
CA LEU A 65 0.75 22.85 11.40
C LEU A 65 -0.65 22.24 11.67
N PRO A 66 -1.21 22.40 12.89
CA PRO A 66 -2.38 21.65 13.33
C PRO A 66 -3.69 22.03 12.63
N ASN A 67 -3.77 23.20 11.99
CA ASN A 67 -4.96 23.57 11.22
C ASN A 67 -4.86 22.97 9.80
N SER A 68 -5.30 21.73 9.66
CA SER A 68 -5.31 21.01 8.38
C SER A 68 -6.19 21.66 7.30
N SER A 69 -7.11 22.54 7.69
CA SER A 69 -7.96 23.32 6.77
C SER A 69 -7.37 24.69 6.40
N HIS A 70 -6.15 25.00 6.83
CA HIS A 70 -5.52 26.28 6.51
C HIS A 70 -5.31 26.45 5.00
N PRO A 71 -5.65 27.61 4.39
CA PRO A 71 -5.59 27.81 2.94
C PRO A 71 -4.22 27.53 2.29
N ALA A 72 -3.13 27.66 3.05
CA ALA A 72 -1.78 27.35 2.58
C ALA A 72 -1.60 25.90 2.12
N PHE A 73 -2.41 24.96 2.62
CA PHE A 73 -2.39 23.57 2.15
C PHE A 73 -3.05 23.40 0.77
N THR A 74 -3.94 24.31 0.37
CA THR A 74 -4.76 24.16 -0.86
C THR A 74 -3.92 23.80 -2.10
N PRO A 75 -2.83 24.53 -2.44
CA PRO A 75 -2.06 24.21 -3.63
C PRO A 75 -1.44 22.81 -3.58
N LEU A 76 -0.96 22.39 -2.40
CA LEU A 76 -0.42 21.05 -2.21
C LEU A 76 -1.51 19.99 -2.34
N LEU A 77 -2.64 20.17 -1.66
CA LEU A 77 -3.75 19.23 -1.70
C LEU A 77 -4.33 19.09 -3.11
N ASP A 78 -4.35 20.16 -3.90
CA ASP A 78 -4.79 20.12 -5.30
C ASP A 78 -3.84 19.29 -6.18
N LEU A 79 -2.52 19.36 -5.95
CA LEU A 79 -1.55 18.45 -6.60
C LEU A 79 -1.81 16.99 -6.20
N LEU A 80 -2.12 16.73 -4.93
CA LEU A 80 -2.41 15.39 -4.43
C LEU A 80 -3.73 14.83 -5.01
N ARG A 81 -4.76 15.66 -5.19
CA ARG A 81 -6.04 15.27 -5.83
C ARG A 81 -5.93 15.04 -7.33
N SER A 82 -5.04 15.77 -8.01
CA SER A 82 -4.97 15.78 -9.47
C SER A 82 -4.62 14.40 -10.05
N GLU A 83 -5.47 13.83 -10.91
CA GLU A 83 -5.15 12.59 -11.64
C GLU A 83 -4.06 12.77 -12.70
N ALA A 84 -3.85 14.01 -13.16
CA ALA A 84 -2.82 14.37 -14.12
C ALA A 84 -1.40 14.31 -13.51
N VAL A 85 -1.29 14.52 -12.20
CA VAL A 85 -0.02 14.40 -11.47
C VAL A 85 0.09 12.98 -10.91
N THR A 86 1.15 12.26 -11.26
CA THR A 86 1.40 10.92 -10.72
C THR A 86 1.92 11.01 -9.30
N LYS A 87 1.35 10.25 -8.35
CA LYS A 87 1.95 10.09 -7.00
C LYS A 87 2.56 8.69 -6.89
N LEU A 88 3.88 8.63 -6.83
CA LEU A 88 4.64 7.41 -6.59
C LEU A 88 4.66 7.11 -5.09
N MET A 89 4.23 5.91 -4.73
CA MET A 89 4.18 5.47 -3.32
C MET A 89 4.64 4.02 -3.20
N TRP A 90 5.07 3.63 -2.01
CA TRP A 90 5.29 2.23 -1.66
C TRP A 90 4.28 1.79 -0.62
N ASP A 91 3.29 0.98 -1.02
CA ASP A 91 2.18 0.56 -0.14
C ASP A 91 1.41 1.73 0.50
N GLY A 92 0.99 2.69 -0.32
CA GLY A 92 0.40 3.96 0.12
C GLY A 92 -0.99 3.87 0.77
N ARG A 93 -1.48 2.67 1.10
CA ARG A 93 -2.86 2.44 1.57
C ARG A 93 -3.13 3.17 2.90
N ALA A 94 -2.19 3.10 3.83
CA ALA A 94 -2.33 3.72 5.15
C ALA A 94 -2.15 5.24 5.05
N ASP A 95 -1.22 5.69 4.21
CA ASP A 95 -0.98 7.10 3.88
C ASP A 95 -2.22 7.76 3.28
N ALA A 96 -2.83 7.13 2.27
CA ALA A 96 -4.04 7.62 1.62
C ALA A 96 -5.20 7.74 2.62
N LEU A 97 -5.36 6.75 3.51
CA LEU A 97 -6.33 6.82 4.60
C LEU A 97 -6.02 7.99 5.54
N GLU A 98 -4.79 8.09 6.05
CA GLU A 98 -4.40 9.13 7.00
C GLU A 98 -4.59 10.54 6.42
N LEU A 99 -4.15 10.77 5.18
CA LEU A 99 -4.32 12.04 4.48
C LEU A 99 -5.79 12.40 4.27
N ARG A 100 -6.65 11.42 3.97
CA ARG A 100 -8.09 11.64 3.86
C ARG A 100 -8.71 12.01 5.20
N GLU A 101 -8.37 11.30 6.27
CA GLU A 101 -8.92 11.57 7.61
C GLU A 101 -8.46 12.92 8.17
N VAL A 102 -7.21 13.32 7.91
CA VAL A 102 -6.63 14.56 8.46
C VAL A 102 -6.93 15.79 7.59
N TYR A 103 -6.83 15.67 6.26
CA TYR A 103 -6.92 16.79 5.31
C TYR A 103 -8.13 16.72 4.36
N GLY A 104 -8.95 15.66 4.42
CA GLY A 104 -10.06 15.49 3.48
C GLY A 104 -9.60 15.33 2.03
N VAL A 105 -8.41 14.79 1.80
CA VAL A 105 -7.85 14.60 0.46
C VAL A 105 -7.96 13.15 -0.01
N GLU A 106 -8.61 12.95 -1.15
CA GLU A 106 -8.59 11.70 -1.90
C GLU A 106 -7.47 11.78 -2.94
N LEU A 107 -6.48 10.91 -2.85
CA LEU A 107 -5.35 10.92 -3.79
C LEU A 107 -5.78 10.50 -5.20
N GLY A 108 -5.51 11.34 -6.19
CA GLY A 108 -5.69 11.01 -7.62
C GLY A 108 -4.39 10.49 -8.23
N GLY A 109 -4.43 9.74 -9.33
CA GLY A 109 -3.23 9.44 -10.13
C GLY A 109 -2.11 8.64 -9.43
N VAL A 110 -2.41 7.93 -8.33
CA VAL A 110 -1.43 7.12 -7.59
C VAL A 110 -0.88 5.98 -8.44
N LEU A 111 0.43 5.76 -8.38
CA LEU A 111 1.12 4.60 -8.91
C LEU A 111 1.91 3.93 -7.77
N ASP A 112 1.36 2.84 -7.26
CA ASP A 112 1.94 2.09 -6.15
C ASP A 112 3.00 1.09 -6.65
N LEU A 113 4.24 1.26 -6.17
CA LEU A 113 5.37 0.44 -6.60
C LEU A 113 5.30 -0.99 -6.03
N GLN A 114 4.71 -1.19 -4.86
CA GLN A 114 4.53 -2.54 -4.31
C GLN A 114 3.58 -3.36 -5.20
N LEU A 115 2.52 -2.73 -5.72
CA LEU A 115 1.67 -3.35 -6.75
C LEU A 115 2.37 -3.54 -8.08
N ALA A 116 3.16 -2.57 -8.55
CA ALA A 116 3.92 -2.72 -9.78
C ALA A 116 4.86 -3.94 -9.71
N GLU A 117 5.47 -4.21 -8.55
CA GLU A 117 6.25 -5.42 -8.32
C GLU A 117 5.38 -6.69 -8.47
N VAL A 118 4.20 -6.74 -7.80
CA VAL A 118 3.28 -7.88 -7.88
C VAL A 118 2.76 -8.14 -9.30
N VAL A 119 2.45 -7.08 -10.05
CA VAL A 119 1.97 -7.19 -11.43
C VAL A 119 3.10 -7.63 -12.36
N SER A 120 4.32 -7.14 -12.14
CA SER A 120 5.49 -7.50 -12.95
C SER A 120 5.79 -9.00 -12.90
N ARG A 121 5.48 -9.70 -11.80
CA ARG A 121 5.81 -11.12 -11.63
C ARG A 121 5.29 -11.95 -12.80
N ARG A 122 4.00 -11.79 -13.12
CA ARG A 122 3.36 -12.48 -14.24
C ARG A 122 3.67 -11.80 -15.58
N ASN A 123 3.45 -10.49 -15.66
CA ASN A 123 3.37 -9.79 -16.95
C ASN A 123 4.72 -9.49 -17.58
N VAL A 124 5.79 -9.47 -16.79
CA VAL A 124 7.14 -9.13 -17.27
C VAL A 124 8.12 -10.26 -16.98
N ARG A 125 8.04 -10.87 -15.79
CA ARG A 125 8.96 -11.93 -15.37
C ARG A 125 8.47 -13.33 -15.72
N GLY A 126 7.28 -13.46 -16.33
CA GLY A 126 6.76 -14.72 -16.85
C GLY A 126 6.37 -15.74 -15.79
N GLU A 127 6.10 -15.30 -14.56
CA GLU A 127 5.69 -16.17 -13.47
C GLU A 127 4.37 -16.88 -13.78
N LYS A 128 4.39 -18.21 -13.68
CA LYS A 128 3.19 -19.05 -13.81
C LYS A 128 2.52 -19.27 -12.45
N ASP A 129 1.25 -19.64 -12.47
CA ASP A 129 0.46 -19.88 -11.26
C ASP A 129 1.06 -20.94 -10.32
N ASP A 130 1.71 -21.98 -10.85
CA ASP A 130 2.40 -22.98 -10.03
C ASP A 130 3.54 -22.37 -9.20
N PHE A 131 4.29 -21.43 -9.77
CA PHE A 131 5.35 -20.73 -9.04
C PHE A 131 4.78 -19.78 -7.97
N ARG A 132 3.68 -19.10 -8.29
CA ARG A 132 2.94 -18.28 -7.31
C ARG A 132 2.47 -19.12 -6.12
N ARG A 133 1.80 -20.25 -6.38
CA ARG A 133 1.35 -21.19 -5.33
C ARG A 133 2.51 -21.79 -4.56
N ARG A 134 3.60 -22.16 -5.22
CA ARG A 134 4.82 -22.64 -4.56
C ARG A 134 5.35 -21.61 -3.57
N ARG A 135 5.38 -20.32 -3.92
CA ARG A 135 5.80 -19.26 -3.00
C ARG A 135 4.91 -19.16 -1.76
N LEU A 136 3.60 -19.31 -1.92
CA LEU A 136 2.67 -19.37 -0.78
C LEU A 136 2.99 -20.59 0.10
N ALA A 137 3.17 -21.76 -0.51
CA ALA A 137 3.44 -23.04 0.14
C ALA A 137 4.85 -23.18 0.73
N THR A 138 5.80 -22.32 0.36
CA THR A 138 7.14 -22.27 0.98
C THR A 138 7.32 -21.06 1.89
N GLY A 139 6.35 -20.17 1.92
CA GLY A 139 6.38 -18.92 2.66
C GLY A 139 5.35 -18.90 3.78
N TYR A 140 4.43 -17.93 3.71
CA TYR A 140 3.47 -17.64 4.78
C TYR A 140 2.50 -18.79 5.09
N PHE A 141 2.21 -19.64 4.09
CA PHE A 141 1.30 -20.79 4.21
C PHE A 141 2.05 -22.12 4.17
N ARG A 142 3.30 -22.18 4.66
CA ARG A 142 4.13 -23.39 4.60
C ARG A 142 3.48 -24.63 5.23
N GLU A 143 2.79 -24.45 6.36
CA GLU A 143 2.09 -25.55 7.05
C GLU A 143 0.88 -26.07 6.25
N MET A 144 0.43 -25.29 5.25
CA MET A 144 -0.67 -25.64 4.35
C MET A 144 -0.20 -26.16 2.99
N ALA A 145 1.09 -26.47 2.82
CA ALA A 145 1.64 -26.86 1.51
C ALA A 145 0.89 -28.02 0.84
N LEU A 146 0.51 -29.05 1.61
CA LEU A 146 -0.28 -30.18 1.11
C LEU A 146 -1.69 -29.75 0.67
N ASP A 147 -2.31 -28.84 1.40
CA ASP A 147 -3.64 -28.34 1.09
C ASP A 147 -3.64 -27.48 -0.18
N ILE A 148 -2.66 -26.59 -0.32
CA ILE A 148 -2.44 -25.78 -1.53
C ILE A 148 -2.26 -26.68 -2.75
N SER A 149 -1.50 -27.78 -2.61
CA SER A 149 -1.29 -28.74 -3.68
C SER A 149 -2.56 -29.51 -4.06
N ARG A 150 -3.43 -29.82 -3.11
CA ARG A 150 -4.67 -30.59 -3.35
C ARG A 150 -5.81 -29.71 -3.86
N ASN A 151 -5.84 -28.44 -3.44
CA ASN A 151 -6.95 -27.52 -3.69
C ASN A 151 -6.49 -26.21 -4.38
N PRO A 152 -5.76 -26.27 -5.52
CA PRO A 152 -5.09 -25.09 -6.09
C PRO A 152 -6.06 -23.93 -6.41
N GLY A 153 -7.30 -24.24 -6.80
CA GLY A 153 -8.33 -23.24 -7.14
C GLY A 153 -8.83 -22.40 -5.95
N GLU A 154 -8.68 -22.89 -4.72
CA GLU A 154 -8.99 -22.14 -3.49
C GLU A 154 -7.95 -21.04 -3.22
N TYR A 155 -6.76 -21.16 -3.81
CA TYR A 155 -5.67 -20.19 -3.64
C TYR A 155 -5.49 -19.27 -4.86
N ASP A 156 -6.36 -19.37 -5.86
CA ASP A 156 -6.31 -18.53 -7.05
C ASP A 156 -6.56 -17.06 -6.73
N GLY A 157 -5.75 -16.19 -7.33
CA GLY A 157 -5.80 -14.74 -7.09
C GLY A 157 -5.16 -14.29 -5.78
N ILE A 158 -4.65 -15.20 -4.93
CA ILE A 158 -3.91 -14.81 -3.72
C ILE A 158 -2.48 -14.42 -4.10
N TYR A 159 -2.12 -13.16 -3.87
CA TYR A 159 -0.79 -12.60 -4.07
C TYR A 159 -0.28 -12.00 -2.77
N GLN A 160 0.84 -12.52 -2.26
CA GLN A 160 1.55 -11.91 -1.14
C GLN A 160 2.38 -10.72 -1.63
N VAL A 161 2.27 -9.57 -0.96
CA VAL A 161 3.09 -8.39 -1.25
C VAL A 161 4.50 -8.56 -0.68
N SER A 162 5.46 -7.82 -1.23
CA SER A 162 6.83 -7.75 -0.70
C SER A 162 7.02 -6.44 0.06
N GLY A 163 7.81 -6.44 1.12
CA GLY A 163 8.27 -5.21 1.74
C GLY A 163 9.32 -4.51 0.86
N MET A 164 9.50 -3.19 1.05
CA MET A 164 10.45 -2.38 0.27
C MET A 164 11.87 -2.95 0.30
N ASN A 165 12.35 -3.37 1.48
CA ASN A 165 13.68 -3.97 1.64
C ASN A 165 13.88 -5.23 0.78
N ALA A 166 12.83 -6.05 0.61
CA ALA A 166 12.91 -7.23 -0.26
C ALA A 166 13.01 -6.83 -1.74
N ALA A 167 12.29 -5.79 -2.15
CA ALA A 167 12.36 -5.26 -3.51
C ALA A 167 13.70 -4.59 -3.81
N LEU A 168 14.24 -3.79 -2.88
CA LEU A 168 15.56 -3.18 -2.99
C LEU A 168 16.65 -4.26 -3.20
N LYS A 169 16.64 -5.30 -2.36
CA LYS A 169 17.53 -6.46 -2.50
C LYS A 169 17.35 -7.15 -3.86
N ALA A 170 16.13 -7.42 -4.29
CA ALA A 170 15.84 -8.04 -5.59
C ALA A 170 16.30 -7.19 -6.79
N ARG A 171 16.49 -5.89 -6.60
CA ARG A 171 16.98 -4.95 -7.63
C ARG A 171 18.45 -4.57 -7.44
N ASN A 172 19.17 -5.19 -6.51
CA ASN A 172 20.55 -4.85 -6.14
C ASN A 172 20.73 -3.36 -5.80
N ILE A 173 19.69 -2.74 -5.24
CA ILE A 173 19.76 -1.37 -4.74
C ILE A 173 20.26 -1.45 -3.30
N ARG A 174 21.38 -0.77 -3.04
CA ARG A 174 21.93 -0.68 -1.68
C ARG A 174 21.05 0.24 -0.86
N ASP A 175 20.48 -0.33 0.18
CA ASP A 175 19.86 0.44 1.25
C ASP A 175 20.91 0.75 2.32
N ASN A 176 21.14 2.03 2.55
CA ASN A 176 21.97 2.56 3.62
C ASN A 176 21.14 3.29 4.68
N LYS A 177 19.87 2.88 4.85
CA LYS A 177 19.01 3.32 5.96
C LYS A 177 19.77 3.26 7.27
N ASP A 178 19.55 4.28 8.08
CA ASP A 178 20.10 4.32 9.43
C ASP A 178 19.43 3.22 10.26
N ALA A 179 20.19 2.17 10.57
CA ALA A 179 19.71 1.04 11.35
C ALA A 179 19.20 1.47 12.74
N THR A 180 19.66 2.62 13.25
CA THR A 180 19.23 3.15 14.54
C THR A 180 17.74 3.47 14.58
N VAL A 181 17.15 3.99 13.49
CA VAL A 181 15.71 4.30 13.46
C VAL A 181 14.87 3.03 13.48
N LEU A 182 15.29 2.00 12.74
CA LEU A 182 14.61 0.70 12.76
C LEU A 182 14.68 0.05 14.15
N ASP A 183 15.79 0.21 14.86
CA ASP A 183 15.95 -0.32 16.21
C ASP A 183 15.19 0.51 17.25
N LEU A 184 15.14 1.84 17.09
CA LEU A 184 14.31 2.73 17.90
C LEU A 184 12.81 2.40 17.73
N GLN A 185 12.34 2.22 16.49
CA GLN A 185 10.94 1.89 16.23
C GLN A 185 10.56 0.51 16.78
N LYS A 186 11.48 -0.46 16.76
CA LYS A 186 11.25 -1.76 17.45
C LYS A 186 11.20 -1.60 18.97
N ALA A 187 12.02 -0.74 19.54
CA ALA A 187 12.14 -0.58 20.99
C ALA A 187 11.02 0.29 21.59
N GLN A 188 10.59 1.33 20.88
CA GLN A 188 9.70 2.38 21.39
C GLN A 188 8.39 2.49 20.60
N GLY A 189 8.23 1.70 19.54
CA GLY A 189 7.06 1.73 18.67
C GLY A 189 7.03 2.95 17.75
N SER A 190 5.85 3.19 17.16
CA SER A 190 5.57 4.29 16.24
C SER A 190 5.49 5.67 16.94
N GLY A 191 5.44 5.70 18.28
CA GLY A 191 5.29 6.92 19.08
C GLY A 191 6.46 7.91 18.96
N ILE A 192 7.65 7.44 18.57
CA ILE A 192 8.85 8.26 18.35
C ILE A 192 8.60 9.40 17.35
N TRP A 193 7.67 9.21 16.42
CA TRP A 193 7.31 10.22 15.43
C TRP A 193 6.60 11.43 16.04
N LEU A 194 6.10 11.35 17.27
CA LEU A 194 5.45 12.48 17.94
C LEU A 194 6.40 13.36 18.75
N GLU A 195 7.68 12.97 18.88
CA GLU A 195 8.68 13.76 19.59
C GLU A 195 8.93 15.11 18.90
N ARG A 196 9.07 16.18 19.69
CA ARG A 196 9.38 17.53 19.18
C ARG A 196 10.46 18.23 20.02
N PRO A 197 11.46 18.92 19.40
CA PRO A 197 11.71 18.96 17.96
C PRO A 197 12.02 17.55 17.44
N LEU A 198 11.53 17.23 16.24
CA LEU A 198 11.66 15.87 15.72
C LEU A 198 13.15 15.57 15.52
N PRO A 199 13.67 14.45 16.09
CA PRO A 199 15.07 14.11 15.95
C PRO A 199 15.52 14.12 14.48
N GLU A 200 16.67 14.73 14.23
CA GLU A 200 17.28 14.84 12.91
C GLU A 200 17.49 13.48 12.23
N THR A 201 17.69 12.40 13.00
CA THR A 201 17.76 11.02 12.48
C THR A 201 16.44 10.57 11.86
N LEU A 202 15.30 10.94 12.44
CA LEU A 202 13.96 10.63 11.92
C LEU A 202 13.63 11.47 10.68
N LEU A 203 14.01 12.76 10.68
CA LEU A 203 13.85 13.61 9.50
C LEU A 203 14.65 13.07 8.30
N ARG A 204 15.92 12.68 8.50
CA ARG A 204 16.74 12.05 7.45
C ARG A 204 16.18 10.72 7.00
N TYR A 205 15.60 9.94 7.91
CA TYR A 205 14.95 8.67 7.57
C TYR A 205 13.77 8.91 6.62
N ALA A 206 12.86 9.83 6.97
CA ALA A 206 11.70 10.17 6.16
C ALA A 206 12.10 10.69 4.76
N ALA A 207 13.14 11.53 4.67
CA ALA A 207 13.68 11.98 3.38
C ALA A 207 14.36 10.86 2.57
N HIS A 208 15.03 9.92 3.25
CA HIS A 208 15.70 8.79 2.60
C HIS A 208 14.71 7.81 1.99
N ASP A 209 13.52 7.66 2.57
CA ASP A 209 12.48 6.81 2.00
C ASP A 209 12.01 7.26 0.61
N LEU A 210 11.88 8.57 0.39
CA LEU A 210 11.62 9.13 -0.94
C LEU A 210 12.74 8.81 -1.93
N THR A 211 13.99 8.85 -1.49
CA THR A 211 15.14 8.49 -2.32
C THR A 211 15.08 7.02 -2.74
N LEU A 212 14.72 6.11 -1.82
CA LEU A 212 14.56 4.69 -2.12
C LEU A 212 13.41 4.41 -3.09
N ILE A 213 12.28 5.12 -2.93
CA ILE A 213 11.15 5.04 -3.85
C ILE A 213 11.56 5.53 -5.25
N ALA A 214 12.29 6.64 -5.37
CA ALA A 214 12.84 7.14 -6.64
C ALA A 214 13.74 6.09 -7.32
N MET A 215 14.67 5.50 -6.56
CA MET A 215 15.58 4.47 -7.07
C MET A 215 14.83 3.21 -7.54
N LEU A 216 13.80 2.78 -6.80
CA LEU A 216 12.95 1.65 -7.19
C LEU A 216 12.16 1.98 -8.46
N TYR A 217 11.55 3.15 -8.54
CA TYR A 217 10.82 3.59 -9.72
C TYR A 217 11.71 3.57 -10.96
N ALA A 218 12.90 4.20 -10.90
CA ALA A 218 13.86 4.20 -12.00
C ALA A 218 14.31 2.77 -12.37
N SER A 219 14.48 1.89 -11.37
CA SER A 219 14.83 0.48 -11.60
C SER A 219 13.69 -0.34 -12.23
N PHE A 220 12.44 -0.02 -11.90
CA PHE A 220 11.24 -0.67 -12.44
C PHE A 220 10.98 -0.22 -13.87
N MET A 221 11.20 1.06 -14.19
CA MET A 221 11.19 1.58 -15.56
C MET A 221 12.25 0.89 -16.42
N ARG A 222 13.52 0.84 -15.97
CA ARG A 222 14.60 0.12 -16.68
C ARG A 222 14.32 -1.39 -16.81
N GLY A 223 13.71 -1.99 -15.80
CA GLY A 223 13.31 -3.40 -15.81
C GLY A 223 12.07 -3.68 -16.66
N GLY A 224 11.41 -2.65 -17.20
CA GLY A 224 10.19 -2.77 -17.98
C GLY A 224 8.96 -3.18 -17.17
N TRP A 225 8.99 -3.02 -15.84
CA TRP A 225 7.87 -3.32 -14.95
C TRP A 225 6.79 -2.24 -15.05
N ILE A 226 7.23 -1.00 -15.29
CA ILE A 226 6.39 0.16 -15.57
C ILE A 226 6.77 0.66 -16.97
N LYS A 227 5.76 0.81 -17.84
CA LYS A 227 5.88 1.25 -19.23
C LYS A 227 4.64 2.04 -19.62
N GLU A 228 4.74 2.81 -20.70
CA GLU A 228 3.62 3.59 -21.24
C GLU A 228 2.36 2.74 -21.48
N ASN A 229 2.51 1.52 -21.99
CA ASN A 229 1.37 0.65 -22.29
C ASN A 229 0.71 -0.03 -21.07
N ASN A 230 1.31 0.05 -19.88
CA ASN A 230 0.76 -0.57 -18.67
C ASN A 230 0.52 0.41 -17.51
N VAL A 231 1.04 1.63 -17.58
CA VAL A 231 0.94 2.62 -16.49
C VAL A 231 -0.50 2.99 -16.17
N ALA A 232 -1.38 3.08 -17.17
CA ALA A 232 -2.80 3.37 -16.96
C ALA A 232 -3.47 2.25 -16.13
N LEU A 233 -3.24 0.98 -16.50
CA LEU A 233 -3.74 -0.17 -15.75
C LEU A 233 -3.18 -0.21 -14.32
N LEU A 234 -1.89 0.07 -14.15
CA LEU A 234 -1.26 0.12 -12.82
C LEU A 234 -1.86 1.23 -11.95
N LYS A 235 -2.16 2.40 -12.52
CA LYS A 235 -2.84 3.49 -11.81
C LYS A 235 -4.25 3.10 -11.40
N GLU A 236 -5.02 2.45 -12.27
CA GLU A 236 -6.36 1.95 -11.92
C GLU A 236 -6.31 0.89 -10.80
N GLN A 237 -5.34 -0.01 -10.86
CA GLN A 237 -5.10 -1.01 -9.81
C GLN A 237 -4.69 -0.32 -8.50
N SER A 238 -3.81 0.67 -8.57
CA SER A 238 -3.38 1.47 -7.41
C SER A 238 -4.54 2.22 -6.78
N ALA A 239 -5.42 2.84 -7.57
CA ALA A 239 -6.61 3.51 -7.08
C ALA A 239 -7.56 2.56 -6.32
N ARG A 240 -7.74 1.31 -6.79
CA ARG A 240 -8.47 0.28 -6.04
C ARG A 240 -7.73 -0.12 -4.76
N TYR A 241 -6.41 -0.21 -4.81
CA TYR A 241 -5.57 -0.57 -3.68
C TYR A 241 -5.61 0.45 -2.56
N MET A 242 -5.51 1.74 -2.87
CA MET A 242 -5.61 2.84 -1.89
C MET A 242 -6.93 2.79 -1.11
N ARG A 243 -8.01 2.32 -1.75
CA ARG A 243 -9.34 2.17 -1.13
C ARG A 243 -9.51 0.89 -0.31
N THR A 244 -8.46 0.10 -0.10
CA THR A 244 -8.53 -1.11 0.74
C THR A 244 -8.93 -0.76 2.17
N PHE A 245 -8.30 0.26 2.75
CA PHE A 245 -8.60 0.74 4.09
C PHE A 245 -9.63 1.87 4.01
N ARG A 246 -10.91 1.49 4.03
CA ARG A 246 -12.01 2.46 3.91
C ARG A 246 -12.27 3.23 5.19
N THR A 247 -11.86 2.71 6.33
CA THR A 247 -11.92 3.37 7.64
C THR A 247 -10.72 2.93 8.49
N ARG A 248 -10.45 3.64 9.57
CA ARG A 248 -9.40 3.29 10.54
C ARG A 248 -9.64 1.94 11.20
N GLU A 249 -10.90 1.57 11.47
CA GLU A 249 -11.25 0.27 12.04
C GLU A 249 -10.99 -0.89 11.06
N ILE A 250 -11.20 -0.66 9.76
CA ILE A 250 -10.83 -1.63 8.73
C ILE A 250 -9.32 -1.80 8.65
N LYS A 251 -8.54 -0.73 8.82
CA LYS A 251 -7.08 -0.83 8.90
C LYS A 251 -6.64 -1.64 10.13
N ASP A 252 -7.17 -1.34 11.32
CA ASP A 252 -6.88 -2.09 12.55
C ASP A 252 -7.18 -3.59 12.37
N LEU A 253 -8.35 -3.91 11.83
CA LEU A 253 -8.74 -5.27 11.50
C LEU A 253 -7.72 -5.97 10.58
N PHE A 254 -7.20 -5.27 9.58
CA PHE A 254 -6.22 -5.83 8.63
C PHE A 254 -4.85 -6.09 9.26
N ASP A 255 -4.44 -5.25 10.20
CA ASP A 255 -3.19 -5.41 10.94
C ASP A 255 -3.27 -6.59 11.92
N ASP A 256 -4.41 -6.73 12.60
CA ASP A 256 -4.68 -7.84 13.53
C ASP A 256 -4.78 -9.18 12.80
N SER A 257 -5.52 -9.21 11.69
CA SER A 257 -5.75 -10.43 10.89
C SER A 257 -4.65 -10.76 9.88
N LYS A 258 -3.61 -9.91 9.78
CA LYS A 258 -2.49 -10.03 8.81
C LYS A 258 -2.92 -10.08 7.34
N VAL A 259 -4.15 -9.69 7.03
CA VAL A 259 -4.68 -9.59 5.65
C VAL A 259 -3.90 -8.55 4.85
N ALA A 260 -3.37 -7.50 5.50
CA ALA A 260 -2.56 -6.45 4.86
C ALA A 260 -1.33 -6.98 4.10
N MET A 261 -0.83 -8.19 4.44
CA MET A 261 0.30 -8.85 3.78
C MET A 261 -0.02 -9.36 2.36
N PHE A 262 -1.25 -9.21 1.92
CA PHE A 262 -1.73 -9.71 0.64
C PHE A 262 -2.45 -8.61 -0.14
N VAL A 263 -2.39 -8.72 -1.47
CA VAL A 263 -3.20 -7.89 -2.36
C VAL A 263 -4.66 -8.35 -2.25
N PRO A 264 -5.62 -7.46 -1.95
CA PRO A 264 -7.04 -7.82 -1.96
C PRO A 264 -7.46 -8.36 -3.32
N LEU A 265 -8.30 -9.41 -3.33
CA LEU A 265 -8.54 -10.26 -4.50
C LEU A 265 -9.13 -9.55 -5.74
N HIS A 266 -9.69 -8.35 -5.58
CA HIS A 266 -10.31 -7.56 -6.66
C HIS A 266 -9.43 -6.40 -7.15
N VAL A 267 -8.25 -6.20 -6.55
CA VAL A 267 -7.40 -5.05 -6.87
C VAL A 267 -6.77 -5.19 -8.24
N LEU A 268 -6.19 -6.36 -8.55
CA LEU A 268 -5.52 -6.59 -9.84
C LEU A 268 -6.51 -6.72 -11.00
N GLU A 269 -7.70 -7.27 -10.76
CA GLU A 269 -8.74 -7.48 -11.76
C GLU A 269 -10.02 -6.76 -11.34
N ALA A 270 -10.41 -5.73 -12.09
CA ALA A 270 -11.64 -5.00 -11.84
C ALA A 270 -12.85 -5.95 -11.83
N PRO A 271 -13.81 -5.77 -10.91
CA PRO A 271 -15.12 -6.38 -11.05
C PRO A 271 -15.78 -5.91 -12.36
N PRO A 272 -16.49 -6.79 -13.11
CA PRO A 272 -17.37 -6.35 -14.19
C PRO A 272 -18.33 -5.26 -13.70
N GLY A 273 -18.67 -4.27 -14.54
CA GLY A 273 -19.47 -3.12 -14.11
C GLY A 273 -20.86 -3.47 -13.55
N ASN A 274 -21.42 -4.62 -13.93
CA ASN A 274 -22.69 -5.15 -13.43
C ASN A 274 -22.53 -6.25 -12.37
N ALA A 275 -21.30 -6.52 -11.90
CA ALA A 275 -21.06 -7.58 -10.94
C ALA A 275 -21.64 -7.19 -9.57
N GLN A 276 -22.48 -8.06 -9.02
CA GLN A 276 -22.88 -7.96 -7.64
C GLN A 276 -21.64 -8.12 -6.74
N LEU A 277 -21.40 -7.14 -5.89
CA LEU A 277 -20.37 -7.20 -4.86
C LEU A 277 -20.95 -7.77 -3.58
N ILE A 278 -20.16 -8.62 -2.94
CA ILE A 278 -20.51 -9.37 -1.75
C ILE A 278 -19.48 -9.02 -0.68
N GLU A 279 -19.94 -8.66 0.51
CA GLU A 279 -19.05 -8.42 1.63
C GLU A 279 -18.44 -9.73 2.14
N CYS A 280 -17.11 -9.76 2.27
CA CYS A 280 -16.45 -10.81 3.03
C CYS A 280 -16.72 -10.63 4.53
N LEU A 281 -17.21 -11.68 5.20
CA LEU A 281 -17.56 -11.63 6.62
C LEU A 281 -16.37 -11.21 7.50
N TRP A 282 -15.14 -11.58 7.13
CA TRP A 282 -13.95 -11.28 7.91
C TRP A 282 -13.30 -9.95 7.49
N CYS A 283 -12.68 -9.84 6.31
CA CYS A 283 -11.97 -8.61 5.92
C CYS A 283 -12.87 -7.45 5.51
N LYS A 284 -14.20 -7.62 5.50
CA LYS A 284 -15.20 -6.58 5.14
C LYS A 284 -15.02 -5.94 3.75
N GLN A 285 -14.19 -6.53 2.91
CA GLN A 285 -14.03 -6.08 1.52
C GLN A 285 -15.25 -6.47 0.70
N GLN A 286 -15.68 -5.57 -0.18
CA GLN A 286 -16.74 -5.81 -1.15
C GLN A 286 -16.13 -6.45 -2.40
N LEU A 287 -16.49 -7.70 -2.69
CA LEU A 287 -15.79 -8.55 -3.66
C LEU A 287 -16.78 -9.23 -4.62
N PRO A 288 -16.43 -9.43 -5.90
CA PRO A 288 -17.26 -10.22 -6.80
C PRO A 288 -17.26 -11.70 -6.40
N LEU A 289 -18.32 -12.44 -6.77
CA LEU A 289 -18.50 -13.86 -6.42
C LEU A 289 -17.27 -14.74 -6.72
N ARG A 290 -16.51 -14.46 -7.78
CA ARG A 290 -15.28 -15.21 -8.14
C ARG A 290 -14.19 -15.21 -7.06
N CYS A 291 -14.22 -14.24 -6.15
CA CYS A 291 -13.30 -14.12 -5.03
C CYS A 291 -13.67 -15.01 -3.83
N PHE A 292 -14.78 -15.76 -3.91
CA PHE A 292 -15.23 -16.70 -2.89
C PHE A 292 -15.11 -18.13 -3.39
N THR A 293 -14.94 -19.08 -2.48
CA THR A 293 -15.09 -20.50 -2.80
C THR A 293 -16.58 -20.81 -2.94
N VAL A 294 -16.94 -21.56 -3.97
CA VAL A 294 -18.34 -21.89 -4.32
C VAL A 294 -18.55 -23.39 -4.40
N ARG A 295 -19.74 -23.86 -4.00
CA ARG A 295 -20.22 -25.22 -4.26
C ARG A 295 -21.18 -25.18 -5.44
N ARG A 296 -21.00 -26.15 -6.34
CA ARG A 296 -21.79 -26.26 -7.56
C ARG A 296 -22.58 -27.57 -7.53
N ASP A 297 -23.80 -27.49 -8.07
CA ASP A 297 -24.62 -28.65 -8.39
C ASP A 297 -25.06 -28.54 -9.86
N ALA A 298 -24.91 -29.62 -10.61
CA ALA A 298 -25.12 -29.64 -12.07
C ALA A 298 -24.50 -28.44 -12.83
N GLY A 299 -23.29 -28.02 -12.41
CA GLY A 299 -22.55 -26.88 -13.01
C GLY A 299 -23.00 -25.49 -12.54
N ARG A 300 -24.14 -25.36 -11.87
CA ARG A 300 -24.67 -24.10 -11.33
C ARG A 300 -24.13 -23.84 -9.93
N VAL A 301 -23.82 -22.59 -9.62
CA VAL A 301 -23.42 -22.20 -8.26
C VAL A 301 -24.66 -22.24 -7.37
N GLN A 302 -24.59 -23.01 -6.28
CA GLN A 302 -25.68 -23.14 -5.31
C GLN A 302 -25.36 -22.41 -4.00
N GLN A 303 -24.11 -22.54 -3.55
CA GLN A 303 -23.65 -21.95 -2.31
C GLN A 303 -22.28 -21.30 -2.49
N ARG A 304 -21.99 -20.33 -1.63
CA ARG A 304 -20.67 -19.73 -1.48
C ARG A 304 -20.26 -19.74 -0.01
N SER A 305 -18.96 -19.62 0.24
CA SER A 305 -18.47 -19.27 1.56
C SER A 305 -18.84 -17.81 1.92
N THR A 306 -19.03 -17.53 3.21
CA THR A 306 -19.09 -16.16 3.74
C THR A 306 -17.72 -15.47 3.77
N LEU A 307 -16.63 -16.22 3.65
CA LEU A 307 -15.27 -15.72 3.57
C LEU A 307 -14.77 -15.72 2.12
N CYS A 308 -14.06 -14.65 1.74
CA CYS A 308 -13.31 -14.68 0.49
C CYS A 308 -12.17 -15.70 0.57
N LYS A 309 -11.67 -16.14 -0.59
CA LYS A 309 -10.61 -17.18 -0.69
C LYS A 309 -9.40 -16.89 0.21
N LEU A 310 -8.97 -15.63 0.28
CA LEU A 310 -7.86 -15.22 1.14
C LEU A 310 -8.19 -15.38 2.62
N CYS A 311 -9.35 -14.87 3.07
CA CYS A 311 -9.78 -14.99 4.46
C CYS A 311 -10.04 -16.45 4.85
N ALA A 312 -10.56 -17.28 3.94
CA ALA A 312 -10.72 -18.71 4.17
C ALA A 312 -9.36 -19.40 4.34
N ALA A 313 -8.36 -19.06 3.51
CA ALA A 313 -7.01 -19.59 3.64
C ALA A 313 -6.34 -19.18 4.97
N LEU A 314 -6.48 -17.92 5.38
CA LEU A 314 -5.99 -17.43 6.68
C LEU A 314 -6.68 -18.14 7.85
N ALA A 315 -8.01 -18.28 7.80
CA ALA A 315 -8.79 -18.93 8.86
C ALA A 315 -8.35 -20.38 9.04
N LYS A 316 -8.15 -21.09 7.93
CA LYS A 316 -7.70 -22.47 7.92
C LYS A 316 -6.28 -22.61 8.47
N ARG A 317 -5.39 -21.68 8.15
CA ARG A 317 -4.02 -21.63 8.70
C ARG A 317 -4.02 -21.41 10.21
N ASP A 318 -4.82 -20.46 10.68
CA ASP A 318 -4.84 -20.05 12.09
C ASP A 318 -5.71 -20.97 12.95
N SER A 319 -6.17 -22.09 12.41
CA SER A 319 -7.08 -23.05 13.04
C SER A 319 -8.42 -22.44 13.46
N GLU A 320 -8.83 -21.35 12.80
CA GLU A 320 -10.10 -20.64 12.99
C GLU A 320 -11.14 -21.04 11.92
N GLY A 321 -11.11 -22.31 11.50
CA GLY A 321 -11.93 -22.84 10.39
C GLY A 321 -13.44 -22.69 10.57
N SER A 322 -13.92 -22.42 11.79
CA SER A 322 -15.33 -22.14 12.11
C SER A 322 -15.80 -20.73 11.74
N ARG A 323 -14.90 -19.81 11.33
CA ARG A 323 -15.28 -18.43 10.97
C ARG A 323 -16.11 -18.34 9.68
N GLY A 324 -16.06 -19.36 8.82
CA GLY A 324 -16.73 -19.35 7.52
C GLY A 324 -17.93 -20.28 7.49
N GLU A 325 -19.04 -19.78 6.97
CA GLU A 325 -20.26 -20.54 6.72
C GLU A 325 -20.54 -20.66 5.23
N TRP A 326 -21.40 -21.60 4.85
CA TRP A 326 -21.89 -21.75 3.48
C TRP A 326 -23.30 -21.18 3.38
N VAL A 327 -23.48 -20.19 2.51
CA VAL A 327 -24.77 -19.52 2.28
C VAL A 327 -25.19 -19.69 0.83
N ALA A 328 -26.50 -19.67 0.57
CA ALA A 328 -27.03 -19.69 -0.78
C ALA A 328 -26.54 -18.47 -1.59
N VAL A 329 -26.37 -18.68 -2.91
CA VAL A 329 -26.06 -17.63 -3.87
C VAL A 329 -27.33 -17.18 -4.57
#